data_AF-A0A9Q0YF20-F1
#
_entry.id   AF-A0A9Q0YF20-F1
#
_cell.length_a   1.000
_cell.length_b   1.000
_cell.length_c   1.000
_cell.angle_alpha   90.00
_cell.angle_beta   90.00
_cell.angle_gamma   90.00
#
_symmetry.space_group_name_H-M   'P 1'
#
loop_
_entity.id
_entity.type
_entity.pdbx_description
1 polymer ?
#
loop_
_entity_poly.entity_id
_entity_poly.type
_entity_poly.pdbx_seq_one_letter_code
_entity_poly.pdbx_strand_id
1 'polypeptide(L)'
;MASWRQTTRQQYHSHQRKWLQFCSRNKVCPLTPTTYQVLEFLTCLFKTGLSYSSINSAKAALAALTPCQNDVTVNPLIKRFLKGVYELRPPSTRYKEIWDASLVLNHLRSLHPLRSLSLKQLSYKLVMLLALTTAQRLQTLYLMDLRDLHLEGNRAVFTIKSLVKQQKPGSKPLQCVLHSYPADSRLGVLKVVQHYIDFTKPIRGEETKLLVSYVAPRKRVTTDTLVRWLKDVMRQSGIDTEKYKAHIYIYIHIYIHTYIYIYIYIYIYIYIYI
;
A
#
# COMPACT_ATOMS: atom_id res chain seq x y z
N MET A 1 -18.45 15.22 -6.68
CA MET A 1 -17.73 15.60 -5.45
C MET A 1 -16.24 15.31 -5.60
N ALA A 2 -15.42 16.36 -5.70
CA ALA A 2 -13.95 16.29 -5.73
C ALA A 2 -13.33 16.19 -4.32
N SER A 3 -14.17 16.28 -3.27
CA SER A 3 -13.79 16.16 -1.85
C SER A 3 -13.25 14.77 -1.47
N TRP A 4 -13.42 13.75 -2.32
CA TRP A 4 -12.93 12.39 -2.09
C TRP A 4 -11.89 11.98 -3.12
N ARG A 5 -10.91 11.19 -2.67
CA ARG A 5 -9.98 10.47 -3.56
C ARG A 5 -10.77 9.58 -4.52
N GLN A 6 -10.26 9.38 -5.72
CA GLN A 6 -10.87 8.53 -6.75
C GLN A 6 -11.20 7.11 -6.24
N THR A 7 -10.30 6.51 -5.45
CA THR A 7 -10.51 5.17 -4.87
C THR A 7 -11.65 5.15 -3.85
N THR A 8 -11.74 6.15 -2.97
CA THR A 8 -12.87 6.30 -2.04
C THR A 8 -14.18 6.49 -2.78
N ARG A 9 -14.18 7.32 -3.84
CA ARG A 9 -15.37 7.53 -4.69
C ARG A 9 -15.84 6.23 -5.33
N GLN A 10 -14.93 5.41 -5.86
CA GLN A 10 -15.27 4.10 -6.44
C GLN A 10 -15.83 3.14 -5.39
N GLN A 11 -15.22 3.07 -4.21
CA GLN A 11 -15.69 2.23 -3.10
C GLN A 11 -17.09 2.66 -2.64
N TYR A 12 -17.30 3.95 -2.43
CA TYR A 12 -18.59 4.50 -2.00
C TYR A 12 -19.66 4.26 -3.06
N HIS A 13 -19.35 4.53 -4.34
CA HIS A 13 -20.30 4.34 -5.43
C HIS A 13 -20.90 2.94 -5.47
N SER A 14 -20.10 1.89 -5.21
CA SER A 14 -20.60 0.51 -5.12
C SER A 14 -21.66 0.34 -4.02
N HIS A 15 -21.41 0.89 -2.83
CA HIS A 15 -22.35 0.82 -1.70
C HIS A 15 -23.58 1.73 -1.91
N GLN A 16 -23.38 2.91 -2.49
CA GLN A 16 -24.46 3.85 -2.81
C GLN A 16 -25.42 3.27 -3.84
N ARG A 17 -24.93 2.55 -4.86
CA ARG A 17 -25.81 1.83 -5.80
C ARG A 17 -26.67 0.78 -5.09
N LYS A 18 -26.09 0.01 -4.16
CA LYS A 18 -26.84 -0.97 -3.35
C LYS A 18 -27.89 -0.29 -2.47
N TRP A 19 -27.56 0.86 -1.89
CA TRP A 19 -28.50 1.66 -1.11
C TRP A 19 -29.67 2.15 -1.96
N LEU A 20 -29.41 2.73 -3.14
CA LEU A 20 -30.47 3.20 -4.03
C LEU A 20 -31.41 2.07 -4.47
N GLN A 21 -30.87 0.87 -4.74
CA GLN A 21 -31.67 -0.31 -5.04
C GLN A 21 -32.54 -0.74 -3.84
N PHE A 22 -31.99 -0.71 -2.62
CA PHE A 22 -32.75 -0.98 -1.40
C PHE A 22 -33.87 0.04 -1.20
N CYS A 23 -33.58 1.33 -1.40
CA CYS A 23 -34.56 2.41 -1.30
C CYS A 23 -35.70 2.26 -2.30
N SER A 24 -35.37 1.95 -3.56
CA SER A 24 -36.38 1.74 -4.61
C SER A 24 -37.31 0.57 -4.29
N ARG A 25 -36.78 -0.53 -3.74
CA ARG A 25 -37.58 -1.71 -3.37
C ARG A 25 -38.47 -1.47 -2.15
N ASN A 26 -37.97 -0.75 -1.15
CA ASN A 26 -38.65 -0.57 0.13
C ASN A 26 -39.40 0.78 0.24
N LYS A 27 -39.49 1.54 -0.87
CA LYS A 27 -40.11 2.88 -0.92
C LYS A 27 -39.55 3.84 0.14
N VAL A 28 -38.22 3.83 0.31
CA VAL A 28 -37.50 4.68 1.28
C VAL A 28 -36.90 5.89 0.57
N CYS A 29 -36.98 7.07 1.19
CA CYS A 29 -36.25 8.24 0.69
C CYS A 29 -34.72 8.04 0.86
N PRO A 30 -33.91 8.08 -0.21
CA PRO A 30 -32.47 7.83 -0.11
C PRO A 30 -31.68 8.88 0.67
N LEU A 31 -32.21 10.10 0.79
CA LEU A 31 -31.53 11.26 1.39
C LEU A 31 -31.90 11.47 2.86
N THR A 32 -33.10 11.06 3.26
CA THR A 32 -33.63 11.24 4.61
C THR A 32 -34.11 9.92 5.22
N PRO A 33 -33.25 8.88 5.30
CA PRO A 33 -33.65 7.62 5.90
C PRO A 33 -33.77 7.72 7.41
N THR A 34 -34.68 6.93 7.97
CA THR A 34 -34.76 6.72 9.42
C THR A 34 -33.64 5.80 9.91
N THR A 35 -33.34 5.84 11.21
CA THR A 35 -32.34 4.93 11.81
C THR A 35 -32.69 3.46 11.56
N TYR A 36 -33.98 3.12 11.63
CA TYR A 36 -34.48 1.77 11.36
C TYR A 36 -34.17 1.32 9.93
N GLN A 37 -34.47 2.16 8.93
CA GLN A 37 -34.20 1.84 7.51
C GLN A 37 -32.71 1.66 7.23
N VAL A 38 -31.85 2.43 7.89
CA VAL A 38 -30.39 2.26 7.79
C VAL A 38 -29.97 0.92 8.41
N LEU A 39 -30.46 0.59 9.61
CA LEU A 39 -30.16 -0.69 10.27
C LEU A 39 -30.66 -1.89 9.46
N GLU A 40 -31.83 -1.80 8.85
CA GLU A 40 -32.39 -2.82 7.99
C GLU A 40 -31.48 -3.07 6.77
N PHE A 41 -31.06 -2.00 6.09
CA PHE A 41 -30.11 -2.11 4.99
C PHE A 41 -28.77 -2.72 5.40
N LEU A 42 -28.18 -2.25 6.52
CA LEU A 42 -26.93 -2.81 7.03
C LEU A 42 -27.09 -4.30 7.44
N THR A 43 -28.27 -4.68 7.91
CA THR A 43 -28.62 -6.08 8.22
C THR A 43 -28.70 -6.92 6.94
N CYS A 44 -29.29 -6.41 5.86
CA CYS A 44 -29.26 -7.07 4.55
C CYS A 44 -27.81 -7.30 4.07
N LEU A 45 -26.95 -6.29 4.22
CA LEU A 45 -25.53 -6.42 3.89
C LEU A 45 -24.81 -7.47 4.74
N PHE A 46 -25.14 -7.55 6.04
CA PHE A 46 -24.59 -8.59 6.92
C PHE A 46 -25.03 -10.01 6.51
N LYS A 47 -26.32 -10.19 6.20
CA LYS A 47 -26.90 -11.45 5.74
C LYS A 47 -26.31 -11.95 4.42
N THR A 48 -25.87 -11.05 3.54
CA THR A 48 -25.13 -11.44 2.31
C THR A 48 -23.68 -11.86 2.55
N GLY A 49 -23.22 -11.91 3.80
CA GLY A 49 -21.88 -12.38 4.15
C GLY A 49 -20.79 -11.31 4.13
N LEU A 50 -21.13 -10.02 4.03
CA LEU A 50 -20.12 -8.95 4.01
C LEU A 50 -19.37 -8.83 5.36
N SER A 51 -18.08 -8.53 5.31
CA SER A 51 -17.26 -8.33 6.51
C SER A 51 -17.62 -7.04 7.25
N TYR A 52 -17.21 -6.94 8.51
CA TYR A 52 -17.29 -5.71 9.29
C TYR A 52 -16.75 -4.48 8.54
N SER A 53 -15.57 -4.59 7.92
CA SER A 53 -14.95 -3.47 7.20
C SER A 53 -15.75 -3.02 5.98
N SER A 54 -16.38 -3.95 5.25
CA SER A 54 -17.27 -3.62 4.13
C SER A 54 -18.57 -2.96 4.60
N ILE A 55 -19.16 -3.43 5.69
CA ILE A 55 -20.39 -2.85 6.24
C ILE A 55 -20.13 -1.46 6.83
N ASN A 56 -19.00 -1.28 7.54
CA ASN A 56 -18.59 0.04 8.02
C ASN A 56 -18.31 1.02 6.87
N SER A 57 -17.79 0.53 5.74
CA SER A 57 -17.62 1.33 4.51
C SER A 57 -18.97 1.72 3.90
N ALA A 58 -19.95 0.83 3.93
CA ALA A 58 -21.32 1.13 3.50
C ALA A 58 -21.96 2.22 4.37
N LYS A 59 -21.81 2.12 5.71
CA LYS A 59 -22.25 3.16 6.65
C LYS A 59 -21.62 4.52 6.30
N ALA A 60 -20.31 4.57 6.07
CA ALA A 60 -19.63 5.81 5.73
C ALA A 60 -20.09 6.38 4.38
N ALA A 61 -20.36 5.52 3.40
CA ALA A 61 -20.88 5.92 2.10
C ALA A 61 -22.32 6.47 2.16
N LEU A 62 -23.14 5.97 3.10
CA LEU A 62 -24.48 6.48 3.40
C LEU A 62 -24.42 7.84 4.08
N ALA A 63 -23.59 7.97 5.13
CA ALA A 63 -23.41 9.23 5.84
C ALA A 63 -22.92 10.36 4.91
N ALA A 64 -22.19 10.00 3.86
CA ALA A 64 -21.76 10.92 2.81
C ALA A 64 -22.89 11.39 1.85
N LEU A 65 -24.03 10.70 1.81
CA LEU A 65 -25.21 11.07 1.01
C LEU A 65 -26.29 11.77 1.82
N THR A 66 -26.41 11.45 3.11
CA THR A 66 -27.46 11.99 3.98
C THR A 66 -27.04 13.34 4.56
N PRO A 67 -27.93 14.36 4.57
CA PRO A 67 -27.67 15.64 5.24
C PRO A 67 -27.38 15.48 6.74
N CYS A 68 -26.66 16.45 7.33
CA CYS A 68 -26.18 16.40 8.72
C CYS A 68 -27.25 16.19 9.82
N GLN A 69 -28.54 16.40 9.52
CA GLN A 69 -29.62 16.29 10.52
C GLN A 69 -29.92 14.85 10.94
N ASN A 70 -29.57 13.85 10.12
CA ASN A 70 -29.70 12.42 10.45
C ASN A 70 -28.31 11.77 10.45
N ASP A 71 -27.45 12.15 11.40
CA ASP A 71 -26.07 11.70 11.39
C ASP A 71 -25.94 10.20 11.70
N VAL A 72 -25.98 9.42 10.61
CA VAL A 72 -25.77 7.97 10.54
C VAL A 72 -24.49 7.54 11.25
N THR A 73 -23.49 8.43 11.33
CA THR A 73 -22.21 8.10 11.99
C THR A 73 -22.26 8.25 13.50
N VAL A 74 -23.09 9.15 14.02
CA VAL A 74 -23.16 9.47 15.45
C VAL A 74 -24.16 8.58 16.18
N ASN A 75 -25.18 8.08 15.49
CA ASN A 75 -26.28 7.30 16.07
C ASN A 75 -25.81 6.09 16.92
N PRO A 76 -26.18 6.01 18.22
CA PRO A 76 -25.76 4.93 19.11
C PRO A 76 -26.20 3.52 18.69
N LEU A 77 -27.39 3.37 18.10
CA LEU A 77 -27.90 2.06 17.66
C LEU A 77 -27.08 1.52 16.49
N ILE A 78 -26.67 2.38 15.55
CA ILE A 78 -25.81 2.01 14.43
C ILE A 78 -24.41 1.61 14.92
N LYS A 79 -23.86 2.34 15.91
CA LYS A 79 -22.60 1.96 16.57
C LYS A 79 -22.70 0.60 17.27
N ARG A 80 -23.79 0.36 18.02
CA ARG A 80 -24.04 -0.92 18.71
C ARG A 80 -24.22 -2.06 17.72
N PHE A 81 -24.93 -1.83 16.61
CA PHE A 81 -25.06 -2.80 15.52
C PHE A 81 -23.69 -3.17 14.94
N LEU A 82 -22.85 -2.19 14.60
CA LEU A 82 -21.50 -2.45 14.09
C LEU A 82 -20.64 -3.22 15.09
N LYS A 83 -20.75 -2.93 16.40
CA LYS A 83 -20.10 -3.74 17.44
C LYS A 83 -20.59 -5.18 17.40
N GLY A 84 -21.90 -5.41 17.28
CA GLY A 84 -22.47 -6.76 17.11
C GLY A 84 -21.92 -7.48 15.88
N VAL A 85 -21.81 -6.79 14.73
CA VAL A 85 -21.20 -7.35 13.52
C VAL A 85 -19.74 -7.74 13.75
N TYR A 86 -18.98 -6.94 14.50
CA TYR A 86 -17.60 -7.24 14.85
C TYR A 86 -17.49 -8.48 15.74
N GLU A 87 -18.30 -8.59 16.80
CA GLU A 87 -18.30 -9.77 17.69
C GLU A 87 -18.73 -11.05 16.97
N LEU A 88 -19.75 -10.96 16.12
CA LEU A 88 -20.27 -12.11 15.36
C LEU A 88 -19.34 -12.54 14.21
N ARG A 89 -18.54 -11.62 13.68
CA ARG A 89 -17.62 -11.85 12.56
C ARG A 89 -16.34 -11.04 12.75
N PRO A 90 -15.48 -11.45 13.70
CA PRO A 90 -14.25 -10.73 13.96
C PRO A 90 -13.35 -10.77 12.71
N PRO A 91 -12.69 -9.65 12.36
CA PRO A 91 -11.77 -9.64 11.24
C PRO A 91 -10.57 -10.54 11.56
N SER A 92 -10.45 -11.66 10.85
CA SER A 92 -9.27 -12.51 10.94
C SER A 92 -8.11 -11.91 10.15
N THR A 93 -6.90 -11.99 10.70
CA THR A 93 -5.69 -11.72 9.91
C THR A 93 -5.65 -12.70 8.75
N ARG A 94 -5.37 -12.19 7.54
CA ARG A 94 -5.32 -13.04 6.35
C ARG A 94 -4.18 -14.06 6.41
N TYR A 95 -3.10 -13.70 7.09
CA TYR A 95 -1.89 -14.51 7.20
C TYR A 95 -1.63 -14.81 8.67
N LYS A 96 -1.49 -16.10 8.98
CA LYS A 96 -1.11 -16.59 10.32
C LYS A 96 0.41 -16.60 10.51
N GLU A 97 1.15 -16.67 9.41
CA GLU A 97 2.61 -16.77 9.37
C GLU A 97 3.17 -15.70 8.44
N ILE A 98 4.43 -15.33 8.68
CA ILE A 98 5.21 -14.43 7.84
C ILE A 98 6.14 -15.29 6.96
N TRP A 99 6.44 -14.80 5.75
CA TRP A 99 7.37 -15.45 4.84
C TRP A 99 8.83 -15.20 5.27
N ASP A 100 9.75 -16.09 4.90
CA ASP A 100 11.17 -15.94 5.23
C ASP A 100 11.88 -14.93 4.33
N ALA A 101 12.31 -13.82 4.91
CA ALA A 101 13.05 -12.75 4.24
C ALA A 101 14.41 -13.19 3.70
N SER A 102 15.03 -14.18 4.34
CA SER A 102 16.36 -14.67 3.97
C SER A 102 16.38 -15.23 2.54
N LEU A 103 15.31 -15.93 2.13
CA LEU A 103 15.13 -16.50 0.80
C LEU A 103 15.20 -15.42 -0.28
N VAL A 104 14.47 -14.31 -0.08
CA VAL A 104 14.48 -13.18 -1.02
C VAL A 104 15.84 -12.50 -1.01
N LEU A 105 16.43 -12.24 0.14
CA LEU A 105 17.75 -11.60 0.21
C LEU A 105 18.83 -12.46 -0.49
N ASN A 106 18.79 -13.78 -0.34
CA ASN A 106 19.71 -14.70 -1.00
C ASN A 106 19.52 -14.71 -2.52
N HIS A 107 18.28 -14.74 -3.00
CA HIS A 107 17.97 -14.58 -4.42
C HIS A 107 18.46 -13.22 -4.96
N LEU A 108 18.26 -12.13 -4.21
CA LEU A 108 18.75 -10.82 -4.64
C LEU A 108 20.28 -10.75 -4.67
N ARG A 109 20.99 -11.46 -3.79
CA ARG A 109 22.46 -11.58 -3.82
C ARG A 109 22.95 -12.29 -5.09
N SER A 110 22.24 -13.31 -5.56
CA SER A 110 22.62 -14.06 -6.77
C SER A 110 22.45 -13.24 -8.05
N LEU A 111 21.64 -12.18 -8.04
CA LEU A 111 21.51 -11.22 -9.13
C LEU A 111 22.71 -10.24 -9.18
N HIS A 112 23.91 -10.77 -9.39
CA HIS A 112 25.16 -10.02 -9.49
C HIS A 112 26.09 -10.72 -10.50
N PRO A 113 26.92 -10.01 -11.28
CA PRO A 113 27.12 -8.55 -11.33
C PRO A 113 26.00 -7.79 -12.03
N LEU A 114 25.73 -6.54 -11.61
CA LEU A 114 24.64 -5.72 -12.15
C LEU A 114 24.72 -5.53 -13.66
N ARG A 115 25.94 -5.40 -14.21
CA ARG A 115 26.20 -5.22 -15.64
C ARG A 115 25.77 -6.41 -16.51
N SER A 116 25.68 -7.61 -15.92
CA SER A 116 25.25 -8.82 -16.63
C SER A 116 23.73 -9.01 -16.63
N LEU A 117 22.99 -8.22 -15.85
CA LEU A 117 21.55 -8.40 -15.69
C LEU A 117 20.79 -7.80 -16.87
N SER A 118 19.77 -8.53 -17.31
CA SER A 118 18.75 -7.95 -18.19
C SER A 118 17.97 -6.84 -17.48
N LEU A 119 17.37 -5.93 -18.25
CA LEU A 119 16.51 -4.86 -17.70
C LEU A 119 15.39 -5.42 -16.81
N LYS A 120 14.86 -6.60 -17.15
CA LYS A 120 13.84 -7.27 -16.34
C LYS A 120 14.39 -7.68 -14.98
N GLN A 121 15.53 -8.38 -14.94
CA GLN A 121 16.17 -8.79 -13.69
C GLN A 121 16.60 -7.60 -12.84
N LEU A 122 17.15 -6.55 -13.47
CA LEU A 122 17.54 -5.33 -12.78
C LEU A 122 16.32 -4.60 -12.21
N SER A 123 15.20 -4.53 -12.94
CA SER A 123 13.94 -3.97 -12.44
C SER A 123 13.42 -4.75 -11.23
N TYR A 124 13.47 -6.08 -11.30
CA TYR A 124 13.03 -6.97 -10.21
C TYR A 124 13.86 -6.75 -8.95
N LYS A 125 15.19 -6.73 -9.10
CA LYS A 125 16.12 -6.44 -8.01
C LYS A 125 15.88 -5.08 -7.40
N LEU A 126 15.76 -4.04 -8.22
CA LEU A 126 15.54 -2.67 -7.76
C LEU A 126 14.22 -2.55 -6.98
N VAL A 127 13.11 -3.02 -7.53
CA VAL A 127 11.79 -2.85 -6.92
C VAL A 127 11.68 -3.61 -5.60
N MET A 128 12.26 -4.81 -5.50
CA MET A 128 12.29 -5.55 -4.24
C MET A 128 13.17 -4.87 -3.19
N LEU A 129 14.37 -4.39 -3.56
CA LEU A 129 15.23 -3.65 -2.63
C LEU A 129 14.57 -2.36 -2.16
N LEU A 130 13.96 -1.58 -3.05
CA LEU A 130 13.22 -0.37 -2.67
C LEU A 130 12.09 -0.69 -1.69
N ALA A 131 11.34 -1.76 -1.91
CA ALA A 131 10.27 -2.19 -1.01
C ALA A 131 10.80 -2.58 0.38
N LEU A 132 11.92 -3.30 0.43
CA LEU A 132 12.55 -3.74 1.68
C LEU A 132 13.21 -2.59 2.44
N THR A 133 13.92 -1.68 1.76
CA THR A 133 14.71 -0.63 2.42
C THR A 133 13.90 0.59 2.81
N THR A 134 12.89 0.97 2.01
CA THR A 134 12.07 2.14 2.33
C THR A 134 10.92 1.82 3.27
N ALA A 135 10.48 0.55 3.31
CA ALA A 135 9.26 0.09 3.95
C ALA A 135 8.01 0.93 3.57
N GLN A 136 8.05 1.66 2.45
CA GLN A 136 6.96 2.52 2.03
C GLN A 136 5.88 1.73 1.28
N ARG A 137 4.68 2.31 1.18
CA ARG A 137 3.63 1.74 0.32
C ARG A 137 4.07 1.75 -1.14
N LEU A 138 3.57 0.78 -1.90
CA LEU A 138 3.85 0.68 -3.34
C LEU A 138 3.48 1.92 -4.14
N GLN A 139 2.45 2.65 -3.72
CA GLN A 139 2.09 3.94 -4.31
C GLN A 139 3.26 4.94 -4.23
N THR A 140 4.01 4.95 -3.13
CA THR A 140 5.17 5.82 -2.96
C THR A 140 6.28 5.45 -3.95
N LEU A 141 6.58 4.15 -4.10
CA LEU A 141 7.58 3.68 -5.07
C LEU A 141 7.17 4.01 -6.51
N TYR A 142 5.89 3.85 -6.84
CA TYR A 142 5.32 4.25 -8.13
C TYR A 142 5.46 5.75 -8.42
N LEU A 143 5.42 6.60 -7.39
CA LEU A 143 5.48 8.05 -7.56
C LEU A 143 6.91 8.61 -7.69
N MET A 144 7.94 7.82 -7.36
CA MET A 144 9.35 8.23 -7.46
C MET A 144 9.67 8.74 -8.86
N ASP A 145 10.24 9.95 -8.91
CA ASP A 145 10.52 10.70 -10.13
C ASP A 145 11.99 11.12 -10.14
N LEU A 146 12.63 11.03 -11.30
CA LEU A 146 14.03 11.41 -11.46
C LEU A 146 14.23 12.93 -11.34
N ARG A 147 13.20 13.73 -11.62
CA ARG A 147 13.26 15.19 -11.46
C ARG A 147 13.32 15.64 -10.00
N ASP A 148 12.85 14.77 -9.09
CA ASP A 148 12.79 15.03 -7.65
C ASP A 148 13.80 14.16 -6.89
N LEU A 149 14.83 13.67 -7.60
CA LEU A 149 15.93 12.88 -7.06
C LEU A 149 17.13 13.78 -6.77
N HIS A 150 17.60 13.75 -5.53
CA HIS A 150 18.86 14.35 -5.12
C HIS A 150 19.84 13.25 -4.73
N LEU A 151 20.97 13.19 -5.45
CA LEU A 151 22.06 12.27 -5.13
C LEU A 151 23.09 13.02 -4.28
N GLU A 152 23.29 12.52 -3.08
CA GLU A 152 24.36 12.94 -2.17
C GLU A 152 25.30 11.74 -2.03
N GLY A 153 26.62 11.93 -1.95
CA GLY A 153 27.59 10.84 -2.18
C GLY A 153 27.28 9.49 -1.51
N ASN A 154 26.70 9.50 -0.30
CA ASN A 154 26.33 8.30 0.45
C ASN A 154 24.81 7.98 0.52
N ARG A 155 23.95 8.80 -0.08
CA ARG A 155 22.48 8.63 -0.05
C ARG A 155 21.76 9.22 -1.26
N ALA A 156 20.64 8.62 -1.65
CA ALA A 156 19.72 9.18 -2.63
C ALA A 156 18.43 9.60 -1.94
N VAL A 157 17.94 10.81 -2.21
CA VAL A 157 16.70 11.36 -1.64
C VAL A 157 15.69 11.60 -2.74
N PHE A 158 14.56 10.90 -2.68
CA PHE A 158 13.41 11.15 -3.55
C PHE A 158 12.36 11.98 -2.82
N THR A 159 11.98 13.13 -3.38
CA THR A 159 10.91 13.97 -2.84
C THR A 159 9.58 13.66 -3.54
N ILE A 160 8.63 13.10 -2.81
CA ILE A 160 7.31 12.74 -3.35
C ILE A 160 6.37 13.94 -3.24
N LYS A 161 6.30 14.73 -4.32
CA LYS A 161 5.45 15.93 -4.41
C LYS A 161 3.96 15.62 -4.58
N SER A 162 3.64 14.43 -5.10
CA SER A 162 2.24 14.02 -5.30
C SER A 162 1.56 13.65 -3.99
N LEU A 163 0.29 14.04 -3.86
CA LEU A 163 -0.51 13.75 -2.68
C LEU A 163 -0.69 12.23 -2.48
N VAL A 164 -0.04 11.68 -1.45
CA VAL A 164 -0.23 10.29 -1.05
C VAL A 164 -1.45 10.14 -0.13
N LYS A 165 -2.03 8.93 -0.05
CA LYS A 165 -3.28 8.67 0.70
C LYS A 165 -3.24 9.11 2.17
N GLN A 166 -2.07 9.18 2.79
CA GLN A 166 -1.89 9.55 4.20
C GLN A 166 -1.54 11.02 4.44
N GLN A 167 -1.31 11.82 3.40
CA GLN A 167 -0.99 13.23 3.60
C GLN A 167 -2.24 14.02 3.95
N LYS A 168 -2.12 14.82 5.01
CA LYS A 168 -3.12 15.78 5.46
C LYS A 168 -2.83 17.16 4.82
N PRO A 169 -3.83 18.04 4.69
CA PRO A 169 -3.58 19.44 4.34
C PRO A 169 -2.47 20.04 5.20
N GLY A 170 -1.54 20.77 4.59
CA GLY A 170 -0.39 21.38 5.28
C GLY A 170 0.77 20.43 5.61
N SER A 171 0.69 19.13 5.28
CA SER A 171 1.82 18.21 5.49
C SER A 171 2.97 18.48 4.54
N LYS A 172 4.21 18.40 5.02
CA LYS A 172 5.41 18.44 4.17
C LYS A 172 5.39 17.27 3.16
N PRO A 173 5.99 17.43 1.96
CA PRO A 173 6.18 16.34 1.02
C PRO A 173 6.93 15.17 1.65
N LEU A 174 6.51 13.94 1.33
CA LEU A 174 7.17 12.74 1.82
C LEU A 174 8.56 12.60 1.16
N GLN A 175 9.60 12.36 1.96
CA GLN A 175 10.94 12.08 1.45
C GLN A 175 11.28 10.61 1.65
N CYS A 176 11.76 9.96 0.59
CA CYS A 176 12.29 8.60 0.64
C CYS A 176 13.82 8.66 0.53
N VAL A 177 14.51 8.33 1.62
CA VAL A 177 15.97 8.34 1.68
C VAL A 177 16.50 6.92 1.53
N LEU A 178 17.40 6.72 0.58
CA LEU A 178 18.09 5.46 0.30
C LEU A 178 19.55 5.62 0.68
N HIS A 179 20.00 4.90 1.68
CA HIS A 179 21.38 4.92 2.12
C HIS A 179 22.23 3.92 1.35
N SER A 180 23.53 4.17 1.24
CA SER A 180 24.46 3.13 0.84
C SER A 180 24.46 1.98 1.86
N TYR A 181 24.81 0.79 1.39
CA TYR A 181 24.97 -0.38 2.24
C TYR A 181 26.33 -1.01 1.96
N PRO A 182 27.39 -0.56 2.64
CA PRO A 182 28.76 -1.01 2.37
C PRO A 182 29.00 -2.47 2.81
N ALA A 183 28.24 -2.96 3.79
CA ALA A 183 28.40 -4.30 4.34
C ALA A 183 28.16 -5.43 3.30
N ASP A 184 27.21 -5.26 2.38
CA ASP A 184 27.05 -6.16 1.23
C ASP A 184 26.71 -5.35 -0.02
N SER A 185 27.72 -5.13 -0.86
CA SER A 185 27.58 -4.37 -2.09
C SER A 185 26.56 -4.98 -3.07
N ARG A 186 26.29 -6.29 -2.98
CA ARG A 186 25.30 -6.99 -3.83
C ARG A 186 23.86 -6.60 -3.48
N LEU A 187 23.62 -6.11 -2.26
CA LEU A 187 22.32 -5.66 -1.77
C LEU A 187 22.22 -4.13 -1.67
N GLY A 188 23.25 -3.39 -2.08
CA GLY A 188 23.28 -1.93 -1.99
C GLY A 188 22.26 -1.25 -2.90
N VAL A 189 21.10 -0.86 -2.34
CA VAL A 189 20.01 -0.21 -3.09
C VAL A 189 20.46 1.04 -3.83
N LEU A 190 21.34 1.85 -3.24
CA LEU A 190 21.88 3.06 -3.88
C LEU A 190 22.65 2.74 -5.17
N LYS A 191 23.52 1.71 -5.15
CA LYS A 191 24.28 1.26 -6.32
C LYS A 191 23.35 0.71 -7.41
N VAL A 192 22.32 -0.04 -7.01
CA VAL A 192 21.33 -0.57 -7.95
C VAL A 192 20.51 0.55 -8.58
N VAL A 193 20.10 1.57 -7.82
CA VAL A 193 19.38 2.75 -8.33
C VAL A 193 20.24 3.50 -9.34
N GLN A 194 21.49 3.83 -8.99
CA GLN A 194 22.41 4.53 -9.89
C GLN A 194 22.60 3.75 -11.20
N HIS A 195 22.93 2.45 -11.09
CA HIS A 195 23.11 1.60 -12.26
C HIS A 195 21.84 1.47 -13.11
N TYR A 196 20.66 1.37 -12.48
CA TYR A 196 19.39 1.32 -13.20
C TYR A 196 19.12 2.61 -13.96
N ILE A 197 19.37 3.77 -13.35
CA ILE A 197 19.21 5.08 -14.01
C ILE A 197 20.11 5.15 -15.24
N ASP A 198 21.39 4.80 -15.11
CA ASP A 198 22.35 4.81 -16.21
C ASP A 198 21.94 3.86 -17.34
N PHE A 199 21.56 2.63 -17.00
CA PHE A 199 21.12 1.62 -17.96
C PHE A 199 19.88 2.06 -18.75
N THR A 200 18.96 2.75 -18.07
CA THR A 200 17.68 3.13 -18.66
C THR A 200 17.70 4.52 -19.31
N LYS A 201 18.70 5.35 -19.02
CA LYS A 201 18.88 6.69 -19.61
C LYS A 201 18.70 6.74 -21.14
N PRO A 202 19.31 5.85 -21.95
CA PRO A 202 19.17 5.92 -23.42
C PRO A 202 17.80 5.46 -23.94
N ILE A 203 16.99 4.76 -23.14
CA ILE A 203 15.76 4.08 -23.58
C ILE A 203 14.47 4.67 -23.01
N ARG A 204 14.55 5.73 -22.20
CA ARG A 204 13.40 6.35 -21.52
C ARG A 204 12.63 7.35 -22.39
N GLY A 205 13.28 7.96 -23.39
CA GLY A 205 12.72 9.13 -24.06
C GLY A 205 12.39 10.22 -23.04
N GLU A 206 11.14 10.70 -23.06
CA GLU A 206 10.62 11.75 -22.16
C GLU A 206 10.13 11.23 -20.79
N GLU A 207 10.26 9.93 -20.49
CA GLU A 207 9.73 9.35 -19.24
C GLU A 207 10.61 9.69 -18.03
N THR A 208 10.03 10.43 -17.07
CA THR A 208 10.74 10.92 -15.89
C THR A 208 10.58 10.01 -14.66
N LYS A 209 9.63 9.07 -14.66
CA LYS A 209 9.42 8.17 -13.53
C LYS A 209 10.61 7.24 -13.34
N LEU A 210 11.00 6.99 -12.08
CA LEU A 210 12.12 6.12 -11.77
C LEU A 210 11.92 4.75 -12.42
N LEU A 211 10.75 4.13 -12.27
CA LEU A 211 10.48 2.76 -12.73
C LEU A 211 9.77 2.76 -14.09
N VAL A 212 10.39 2.11 -15.07
CA VAL A 212 9.89 2.01 -16.45
C VAL A 212 9.69 0.57 -16.85
N SER A 213 8.73 0.33 -17.76
CA SER A 213 8.47 -1.00 -18.30
C SER A 213 9.71 -1.53 -18.99
N TYR A 214 10.06 -2.80 -18.72
CA TYR A 214 11.11 -3.49 -19.48
C TYR A 214 10.67 -3.89 -20.90
N VAL A 215 9.38 -3.76 -21.22
CA VAL A 215 8.81 -3.97 -22.56
C VAL A 215 8.61 -2.61 -23.25
N ALA A 216 8.91 -2.52 -24.54
CA ALA A 216 8.57 -1.37 -25.39
C ALA A 216 7.06 -1.03 -25.29
N PRO A 217 6.65 0.25 -25.25
CA PRO A 217 7.45 1.46 -25.46
C PRO A 217 8.13 2.02 -24.19
N ARG A 218 8.38 1.21 -23.15
CA ARG A 218 9.19 1.59 -21.96
C ARG A 218 8.64 2.80 -21.18
N LYS A 219 7.32 2.97 -21.18
CA LYS A 219 6.60 3.97 -20.38
C LYS A 219 6.65 3.61 -18.89
N ARG A 220 6.26 4.56 -18.03
CA ARG A 220 6.07 4.31 -16.59
C ARG A 220 5.25 3.06 -16.33
N VAL A 221 5.65 2.31 -15.31
CA VAL A 221 4.90 1.14 -14.85
C VAL A 221 3.73 1.53 -13.96
N THR A 222 2.68 0.70 -13.94
CA THR A 222 1.54 0.87 -13.03
C THR A 222 1.81 0.23 -11.67
N THR A 223 1.01 0.58 -10.65
CA THR A 223 1.05 -0.11 -9.35
C THR A 223 0.84 -1.61 -9.49
N ASP A 224 -0.08 -2.05 -10.36
CA ASP A 224 -0.36 -3.48 -10.58
C ASP A 224 0.82 -4.20 -11.22
N THR A 225 1.56 -3.51 -12.09
CA THR A 225 2.80 -4.03 -12.65
C THR A 225 3.85 -4.26 -11.56
N LEU A 226 4.01 -3.30 -10.64
CA LEU A 226 4.94 -3.45 -9.52
C LEU A 226 4.53 -4.59 -8.58
N VAL A 227 3.23 -4.73 -8.29
CA VAL A 227 2.66 -5.85 -7.52
C VAL A 227 3.06 -7.18 -8.16
N ARG A 228 2.92 -7.30 -9.49
CA ARG A 228 3.28 -8.50 -10.23
C ARG A 228 4.79 -8.78 -10.18
N TRP A 229 5.63 -7.77 -10.39
CA TRP A 229 7.09 -7.95 -10.34
C TRP A 229 7.56 -8.43 -8.98
N LEU A 230 7.02 -7.84 -7.90
CA LEU A 230 7.35 -8.28 -6.55
C LEU A 230 6.94 -9.73 -6.30
N LYS A 231 5.75 -10.16 -6.79
CA LYS A 231 5.32 -11.58 -6.69
C LYS A 231 6.26 -12.50 -7.43
N ASP A 232 6.66 -12.12 -8.64
CA ASP A 232 7.57 -12.92 -9.44
C ASP A 232 8.92 -13.10 -8.74
N VAL A 233 9.44 -12.07 -8.09
CA VAL A 233 10.67 -12.16 -7.28
C VAL A 233 10.48 -13.11 -6.10
N MET A 234 9.37 -12.98 -5.36
CA MET A 234 9.06 -13.90 -4.26
C MET A 234 8.99 -15.35 -4.73
N ARG A 235 8.28 -15.60 -5.83
CA ARG A 235 8.17 -16.93 -6.44
C ARG A 235 9.53 -17.48 -6.87
N GLN A 236 10.37 -16.65 -7.50
CA GLN A 236 11.74 -17.02 -7.89
C GLN A 236 12.67 -17.26 -6.70
N SER A 237 12.33 -16.70 -5.55
CA SER A 237 13.04 -16.92 -4.28
C SER A 237 12.59 -18.18 -3.55
N GLY A 238 11.59 -18.91 -4.07
CA GLY A 238 11.03 -20.11 -3.44
C GLY A 238 9.90 -19.85 -2.46
N ILE A 239 9.33 -18.65 -2.42
CA ILE A 239 8.16 -18.34 -1.57
C ILE A 239 6.88 -18.75 -2.28
N ASP A 240 6.02 -19.46 -1.55
CA ASP A 240 4.68 -19.79 -2.02
C ASP A 240 3.77 -18.56 -2.10
N THR A 241 3.62 -18.02 -3.31
CA THR A 241 2.77 -16.86 -3.60
C THR A 241 1.27 -17.15 -3.65
N GLU A 242 0.84 -18.42 -3.61
CA GLU A 242 -0.57 -18.80 -3.46
C GLU A 242 -1.01 -18.62 -2.01
N LYS A 243 -0.16 -19.03 -1.05
CA LYS A 243 -0.31 -18.72 0.38
C LYS A 243 -0.17 -17.22 0.66
N TYR A 244 0.75 -16.55 -0.04
CA TYR A 244 1.15 -15.17 0.23
C TYR A 244 0.84 -14.21 -0.93
N LYS A 245 -0.32 -13.49 -0.89
CA LYS A 245 -0.64 -12.49 -1.93
C LYS A 245 0.18 -11.21 -1.77
N ALA A 246 0.46 -10.54 -2.89
CA ALA A 246 1.26 -9.31 -3.01
C ALA A 246 0.97 -8.15 -2.05
N HIS A 247 -0.19 -8.10 -1.39
CA HIS A 247 -0.38 -7.11 -0.32
C HIS A 247 0.58 -7.34 0.88
N ILE A 248 1.32 -8.45 0.89
CA ILE A 248 2.33 -8.81 1.89
C ILE A 248 3.52 -7.87 1.96
N TYR A 249 3.88 -7.15 0.89
CA TYR A 249 4.96 -6.15 0.99
C TYR A 249 4.59 -5.00 1.96
N ILE A 250 3.31 -4.81 2.26
CA ILE A 250 2.85 -3.87 3.30
C ILE A 250 3.15 -4.41 4.71
N TYR A 251 3.23 -5.73 4.89
CA TYR A 251 3.53 -6.35 6.18
C TYR A 251 5.02 -6.38 6.51
N ILE A 252 5.90 -6.04 5.55
CA ILE A 252 7.30 -5.68 5.82
C ILE A 252 7.35 -4.56 6.89
N HIS A 253 6.39 -3.62 6.83
CA HIS A 253 6.32 -2.47 7.72
C HIS A 253 5.99 -2.84 9.16
N ILE A 254 5.24 -3.92 9.43
CA ILE A 254 4.87 -4.28 10.80
C ILE A 254 6.09 -4.84 11.53
N TYR A 255 6.85 -5.73 10.88
CA TYR A 255 7.97 -6.39 11.53
C TYR A 255 9.25 -5.56 11.53
N ILE A 256 9.58 -4.82 10.47
CA ILE A 256 10.78 -3.96 10.47
C ILE A 256 10.63 -2.84 11.51
N HIS A 257 9.45 -2.24 11.66
CA HIS A 257 9.25 -1.18 12.64
C HIS A 257 9.22 -1.73 14.08
N THR A 258 8.68 -2.93 14.32
CA THR A 258 8.76 -3.57 15.65
C THR A 258 10.17 -4.06 15.96
N TYR A 259 10.89 -4.71 15.02
CA TYR A 259 12.24 -5.19 15.27
C TYR A 259 13.25 -4.05 15.38
N ILE A 260 13.15 -2.99 14.56
CA ILE A 260 14.01 -1.81 14.69
C ILE A 260 13.69 -1.06 15.99
N TYR A 261 12.41 -0.88 16.37
CA TYR A 261 12.10 -0.28 17.68
C TYR A 261 12.59 -1.14 18.84
N ILE A 262 12.43 -2.47 18.78
CA ILE A 262 12.91 -3.38 19.82
C ILE A 262 14.45 -3.34 19.88
N TYR A 263 15.16 -3.35 18.75
CA TYR A 263 16.62 -3.26 18.73
C TYR A 263 17.13 -1.91 19.24
N ILE A 264 16.50 -0.80 18.83
CA ILE A 264 16.86 0.55 19.32
C ILE A 264 16.54 0.68 20.81
N TYR A 265 15.41 0.15 21.29
CA TYR A 265 15.02 0.21 22.68
C TYR A 265 15.94 -0.64 23.57
N ILE A 266 16.32 -1.85 23.12
CA ILE A 266 17.32 -2.70 23.81
C ILE A 266 18.69 -2.02 23.81
N TYR A 267 19.11 -1.41 22.71
CA TYR A 267 20.40 -0.73 22.61
C TYR A 267 20.48 0.52 23.50
N ILE A 268 19.40 1.30 23.58
CA ILE A 268 19.29 2.45 24.49
C ILE A 268 19.23 2.01 25.95
N TYR A 269 18.50 0.93 26.26
CA TYR A 269 18.38 0.41 27.63
C TYR A 269 19.72 -0.13 28.16
N ILE A 270 20.52 -0.80 27.32
CA ILE A 270 21.86 -1.28 27.69
C ILE A 270 22.86 -0.13 27.93
N TYR A 271 22.73 0.99 27.20
CA TYR A 271 23.64 2.14 27.33
C TYR A 271 23.25 3.16 28.42
N ILE A 272 22.02 3.11 28.93
CA ILE A 272 21.55 4.00 30.00
C ILE A 272 21.70 3.35 31.39
N TYR A 273 21.72 2.02 31.46
CA TYR A 273 21.72 1.26 32.72
C TYR A 273 23.02 0.46 32.99
N ILE A 274 24.11 0.82 32.31
CA ILE A 274 25.50 0.45 32.63
C ILE A 274 26.28 1.75 32.82
#